data_AF-A0A536SR47-F1
#
_entry.id   AF-A0A536SR47-F1
#
_cell.length_a   1.000
_cell.length_b   1.000
_cell.length_c   1.000
_cell.angle_alpha   90.00
_cell.angle_beta   90.00
_cell.angle_gamma   90.00
#
_symmetry.space_group_name_H-M   'P 1'
#
loop_
_entity.id
_entity.type
_entity.pdbx_description
1 polymer ?
#
loop_
_entity_poly.entity_id
_entity_poly.type
_entity_poly.pdbx_seq_one_letter_code
_entity_poly.pdbx_strand_id
1 'polypeptide(L)' 'QHFNASTEKPVRLISAINRIYKYCGLNDLEQLEDAPEYDSKVVLTAELVERYLKRRVKEPA' A
#
# COMPACT_ATOMS: atom_id res chain seq x y z
N GLN A 1 13.80 -5.17 0.27
CA GLN A 1 12.51 -4.91 -0.42
C GLN A 1 12.83 -4.64 -1.89
N HIS A 2 12.23 -5.35 -2.84
CA HIS A 2 12.43 -5.11 -4.28
C HIS A 2 11.12 -4.62 -4.87
N PHE A 3 11.16 -3.49 -5.58
CA PHE A 3 10.02 -2.95 -6.33
C PHE A 3 10.28 -3.11 -7.82
N ASN A 4 9.23 -3.38 -8.60
CA ASN A 4 9.31 -3.27 -10.06
C ASN A 4 9.33 -1.78 -10.44
N ALA A 5 10.35 -1.35 -11.19
CA ALA A 5 10.59 0.05 -11.55
C ALA A 5 9.65 0.61 -12.65
N SER A 6 8.53 -0.05 -12.96
CA SER A 6 7.64 0.33 -14.07
C SER A 6 6.43 1.11 -13.56
N THR A 7 6.20 2.30 -14.12
CA THR A 7 5.07 3.18 -13.76
C THR A 7 3.74 2.75 -14.39
N GLU A 8 3.78 1.94 -15.45
CA GLU A 8 2.58 1.46 -16.15
C GLU A 8 2.08 0.08 -15.70
N LYS A 9 2.82 -0.61 -14.83
CA LYS A 9 2.46 -1.94 -14.34
C LYS A 9 2.12 -1.88 -12.86
N PRO A 10 1.10 -2.64 -12.38
CA PRO A 10 0.79 -2.71 -10.97
C PRO A 10 2.03 -3.11 -10.16
N VAL A 11 2.27 -2.40 -9.06
CA VAL A 11 3.39 -2.69 -8.16
C VAL A 11 3.28 -4.14 -7.68
N ARG A 12 4.40 -4.87 -7.68
CA ARG A 12 4.47 -6.22 -7.10
C ARG A 12 5.31 -6.15 -5.84
N LEU A 13 4.66 -6.38 -4.71
CA LEU A 13 5.29 -6.40 -3.40
C LEU A 13 5.56 -7.85 -3.03
N ILE A 14 6.84 -8.21 -2.95
CA ILE A 14 7.28 -9.50 -2.40
C ILE A 14 7.84 -9.21 -1.00
N SER A 15 7.02 -9.48 0.02
CA SER A 15 7.47 -9.48 1.41
C SER A 15 7.98 -10.88 1.76
N ALA A 16 9.27 -11.01 1.96
CA ALA A 16 9.90 -12.24 2.42
C ALA A 16 10.42 -12.01 3.85
N ILE A 17 9.72 -12.56 4.83
CA ILE A 17 10.14 -12.54 6.23
C ILE A 17 10.88 -13.84 6.50
N ASN A 18 12.09 -13.75 7.05
CA ASN A 18 12.85 -14.93 7.43
C ASN A 18 12.04 -15.74 8.47
N ARG A 19 11.76 -17.02 8.16
CA ARG A 19 10.94 -17.91 8.98
C ARG A 19 11.47 -18.06 10.40
N ILE A 20 12.77 -17.85 10.61
CA ILE A 20 13.42 -17.88 11.93
C ILE A 20 12.73 -16.90 12.90
N TYR A 21 12.39 -15.67 12.47
CA TYR A 21 11.75 -14.67 13.33
C TYR A 21 10.33 -15.07 13.77
N LYS A 22 9.60 -15.85 12.96
CA LYS A 22 8.31 -16.44 13.35
C LYS A 22 8.47 -17.48 14.47
N TYR A 23 9.52 -18.30 14.40
CA TYR A 23 9.76 -19.33 15.41
C TYR A 23 10.42 -18.80 16.69
N CYS A 24 11.06 -17.63 16.63
CA CYS A 24 11.64 -16.97 17.80
C CYS A 24 10.63 -16.16 18.64
N GLY A 25 9.36 -16.04 18.22
CA GLY A 25 8.38 -15.19 18.91
C GLY A 25 8.79 -13.71 18.90
N LEU A 26 9.37 -13.26 17.79
CA LEU A 26 9.82 -11.88 17.58
C LEU A 26 9.00 -11.17 16.50
N ASN A 27 7.86 -11.74 16.10
CA ASN A 27 7.03 -11.31 14.97
C ASN A 27 5.58 -11.00 15.39
N ASP A 28 5.39 -10.70 16.67
CA ASP A 28 4.10 -10.52 17.33
C ASP A 28 3.64 -9.06 17.28
N LEU A 29 4.50 -8.16 16.81
CA LEU A 29 4.22 -6.74 16.64
C LEU A 29 3.93 -6.45 15.17
N GLU A 30 2.68 -6.65 14.76
CA GLU A 30 2.16 -5.99 13.57
C GLU A 30 1.99 -4.49 13.89
N GLN A 31 3.03 -3.69 13.62
CA GLN A 31 2.90 -2.23 13.68
C GLN A 31 2.23 -1.76 12.39
N LEU A 32 0.90 -1.84 12.36
CA LEU A 32 0.09 -1.23 11.31
C LEU A 32 -0.07 0.26 11.65
N GLU A 33 0.63 1.11 10.90
CA GLU A 33 0.37 2.53 10.88
C GLU A 33 -0.58 2.84 9.72
N ASP A 34 -1.49 3.77 9.92
CA ASP A 34 -2.31 4.30 8.83
C ASP A 34 -1.39 4.94 7.77
N ALA A 35 -1.73 4.76 6.50
CA ALA A 35 -1.03 5.49 5.44
C ALA A 35 -1.17 7.00 5.70
N PRO A 36 -0.14 7.83 5.44
CA PRO A 36 -0.22 9.28 5.67
C PRO A 36 -1.42 9.95 4.99
N GLU A 37 -1.89 9.40 3.87
CA GLU A 37 -3.02 9.89 3.08
C GLU A 37 -4.38 9.30 3.51
N TYR A 38 -4.39 8.34 4.45
CA TYR A 38 -5.61 7.72 4.92
C TYR A 38 -6.37 8.64 5.88
N ASP A 39 -7.61 8.95 5.54
CA ASP A 39 -8.56 9.65 6.40
C ASP A 39 -9.79 8.76 6.63
N SER A 40 -9.95 8.28 7.86
CA SER A 40 -11.05 7.38 8.27
C SER A 40 -12.43 8.02 8.18
N LYS A 41 -12.52 9.35 8.00
CA LYS A 41 -13.79 10.07 7.82
C LYS A 41 -14.25 10.08 6.36
N VAL A 42 -13.41 9.67 5.42
CA VAL A 42 -13.76 9.67 4.00
C VAL A 42 -14.74 8.54 3.70
N VAL A 43 -15.93 8.91 3.21
CA VAL A 43 -16.93 7.98 2.71
C VAL A 43 -16.80 7.87 1.20
N LEU A 44 -16.54 6.67 0.69
CA LEU A 44 -16.45 6.40 -0.75
C LEU A 44 -17.84 6.36 -1.38
N THR A 45 -18.32 7.52 -1.86
CA THR A 45 -19.53 7.60 -2.69
C THR A 45 -19.22 7.25 -4.15
N ALA A 46 -20.25 6.92 -4.93
CA ALA A 46 -20.08 6.57 -6.35
C ALA A 46 -19.42 7.69 -7.16
N GLU A 47 -19.79 8.95 -6.89
CA GLU A 47 -19.25 10.13 -7.56
C GLU A 47 -17.79 10.39 -7.17
N LEU A 48 -17.42 10.10 -5.92
CA LEU A 48 -16.05 10.24 -5.43
C LEU A 48 -15.13 9.17 -6.05
N VAL A 49 -15.61 7.93 -6.11
CA VAL A 49 -14.91 6.83 -6.77
C VAL A 49 -14.71 7.12 -8.26
N GLU A 50 -15.74 7.62 -8.95
CA GLU A 50 -15.64 8.00 -10.37
C GLU A 50 -14.55 9.05 -10.61
N ARG A 51 -14.42 10.06 -9.72
CA ARG A 51 -13.37 11.07 -9.81
C ARG A 51 -11.96 10.48 -9.66
N TYR A 52 -11.76 9.55 -8.72
CA TYR A 52 -10.47 8.87 -8.57
C TYR A 52 -10.09 8.07 -9.82
N LEU A 53 -11.06 7.40 -10.43
CA LEU A 53 -10.83 6.61 -11.65
C LEU A 53 -10.55 7.48 -12.88
N LYS A 54 -11.17 8.67 -12.98
CA LYS A 54 -10.97 9.59 -14.10
C LYS A 54 -9.66 10.39 -14.01
N ARG A 55 -9.10 10.57 -12.81
CA ARG A 55 -7.85 11.30 -12.61
C ARG A 55 -6.66 10.44 -13.05
N ARG A 56 -6.06 10.73 -14.21
CA ARG A 56 -4.74 10.19 -14.55
C ARG A 56 -3.74 10.65 -13.49
N VAL A 57 -3.08 9.69 -12.84
CA VAL A 57 -2.04 9.94 -11.85
C VAL A 57 -0.94 10.77 -12.52
N LYS A 58 -0.68 11.98 -12.02
CA LYS A 58 0.48 12.78 -12.46
C LYS A 58 1.70 12.15 -11.79
N GLU A 59 2.64 11.63 -12.57
CA GLU A 59 3.88 11.04 -12.03
C GLU A 59 4.61 12.10 -11.18
N PRO A 60 5.07 11.74 -9.96
CA PRO A 60 5.94 12.61 -9.19
C PRO A 60 7.29 12.77 -9.91
N ALA A 61 7.84 13.99 -9.86
CA ALA A 61 9.06 14.43 -10.54
C ALA A 61 10.33 13.79 -9.97
#